data_AF-A0A653LZC5-F1
#
_entry.id   AF-A0A653LZC5-F1
#
_cell.length_a   1.000
_cell.length_b   1.000
_cell.length_c   1.000
_cell.angle_alpha   90.00
_cell.angle_beta   90.00
_cell.angle_gamma   90.00
#
_symmetry.space_group_name_H-M   'P 1'
#
loop_
_entity.id
_entity.type
_entity.pdbx_description
1 polymer ?
#
loop_
_entity_poly.entity_id
_entity_poly.type
_entity_poly.pdbx_seq_one_letter_code
_entity_poly.pdbx_strand_id
1 'polypeptide(L)'
;MCLAGKIVGAQEALDWGLVSEVVEKERLQERAGELARDLVASAEVIGPTKKLLSPGEPVTYERHLENELESIAAMASSAGTQAKIARFAERTPA
;
A
#
# COMPACT_ATOMS: atom_id res chain seq x y z
N MET A 1 -2.26 6.25 -11.14
CA MET A 1 -0.97 5.84 -10.54
C MET A 1 -0.33 4.69 -11.31
N CYS A 2 -0.97 3.51 -11.37
CA CYS A 2 -0.33 2.28 -11.84
C CYS A 2 0.11 2.26 -13.32
N LEU A 3 -0.66 2.84 -14.25
CA LEU A 3 -0.32 2.82 -15.68
C LEU A 3 0.73 3.88 -16.08
N ALA A 4 0.65 5.07 -15.47
CA ALA A 4 1.51 6.21 -15.82
C ALA A 4 2.71 6.39 -14.89
N GLY A 5 2.87 5.55 -13.86
CA GLY A 5 3.93 5.69 -12.85
C GLY A 5 3.89 7.02 -12.08
N LYS A 6 2.71 7.67 -11.99
CA LYS A 6 2.56 8.96 -11.32
C LYS A 6 2.88 8.82 -9.83
N ILE A 7 3.85 9.59 -9.33
CA ILE A 7 4.09 9.79 -7.90
C ILE A 7 2.99 10.69 -7.33
N VAL A 8 2.38 10.24 -6.25
CA VAL A 8 1.26 10.93 -5.58
C VAL A 8 1.76 11.62 -4.32
N GLY A 9 1.43 12.89 -4.14
CA GLY A 9 1.77 13.67 -2.94
C GLY A 9 0.87 13.33 -1.74
N ALA A 10 1.27 13.75 -0.53
CA ALA A 10 0.52 13.41 0.69
C ALA A 10 -0.93 13.91 0.68
N GLN A 11 -1.16 15.17 0.30
CA GLN A 11 -2.52 15.73 0.26
C GLN A 11 -3.38 15.06 -0.83
N GLU A 12 -2.81 14.83 -2.01
CA GLU A 12 -3.52 14.12 -3.09
C GLU A 12 -3.89 12.69 -2.67
N ALA A 13 -3.01 12.00 -1.94
CA ALA A 13 -3.28 10.68 -1.40
C ALA A 13 -4.42 10.70 -0.35
N LEU A 14 -4.51 11.76 0.46
CA LEU A 14 -5.61 11.95 1.42
C LEU A 14 -6.92 12.17 0.68
N ASP A 15 -6.94 13.05 -0.31
CA ASP A 15 -8.13 13.35 -1.11
C ASP A 15 -8.65 12.12 -1.86
N TRP A 16 -7.77 11.19 -2.24
CA TRP A 16 -8.12 9.92 -2.88
C TRP A 16 -8.49 8.80 -1.91
N GLY A 17 -8.33 9.02 -0.59
CA GLY A 17 -8.59 8.01 0.44
C GLY A 17 -7.51 6.91 0.53
N LEU A 18 -6.31 7.15 0.01
CA LEU A 18 -5.17 6.23 0.13
C LEU A 18 -4.48 6.31 1.50
N VAL A 19 -4.62 7.45 2.17
CA VAL A 19 -4.17 7.68 3.55
C VAL A 19 -5.31 8.30 4.36
N SER A 20 -5.30 8.08 5.67
CA SER A 20 -6.40 8.54 6.54
C SER A 20 -6.15 9.91 7.17
N GLU A 21 -4.89 10.36 7.24
CA GLU A 21 -4.49 11.61 7.89
C GLU A 21 -3.15 12.10 7.28
N VAL A 22 -2.98 13.41 7.17
CA VAL A 22 -1.72 14.07 6.81
C VAL A 22 -1.36 15.04 7.92
N VAL A 23 -0.12 14.95 8.39
CA VAL A 23 0.42 15.79 9.47
C VAL A 23 1.77 16.37 9.09
N GLU A 24 2.17 17.42 9.80
CA GLU A 24 3.53 17.96 9.72
C GLU A 24 4.57 16.88 10.02
N LYS A 25 5.67 16.90 9.27
CA LYS A 25 6.70 15.86 9.31
C LYS A 25 7.21 15.60 10.72
N GLU A 26 7.44 16.66 11.48
CA GLU A 26 8.00 16.62 12.83
C GLU A 26 7.04 15.97 13.83
N ARG A 27 5.73 15.96 13.53
CA ARG A 27 4.68 15.41 14.40
C ARG A 27 4.30 13.97 14.07
N LEU A 28 4.80 13.41 12.97
CA LEU A 28 4.40 12.08 12.49
C LEU A 28 4.57 10.99 13.57
N GLN A 29 5.72 10.97 14.25
CA GLN A 29 6.00 9.96 15.27
C GLN A 29 5.10 10.13 16.51
N GLU A 30 4.90 11.37 16.94
CA GLU A 30 4.01 11.70 18.07
C GLU A 30 2.58 11.25 17.76
N ARG A 31 2.02 11.68 16.63
CA ARG A 31 0.65 11.38 16.22
C ARG A 31 0.41 9.88 16.03
N ALA A 32 1.35 9.18 15.40
CA ALA A 32 1.26 7.72 15.25
C ALA A 32 1.24 7.02 16.61
N GLY A 33 2.03 7.50 17.58
CA GLY A 33 2.04 6.98 18.95
C GLY A 33 0.72 7.24 19.70
N GLU A 34 0.12 8.41 19.52
CA GLU A 34 -1.21 8.71 20.06
C GLU A 34 -2.27 7.77 19.48
N LEU A 35 -2.31 7.63 18.16
CA LEU A 35 -3.24 6.71 17.50
C LEU A 35 -3.07 5.28 18.01
N ALA A 36 -1.84 4.79 18.15
CA ALA A 36 -1.59 3.46 18.69
C ALA A 36 -2.14 3.29 20.11
N ARG A 37 -2.02 4.30 20.97
CA ARG A 37 -2.60 4.28 22.32
C ARG A 37 -4.13 4.21 22.28
N ASP A 38 -4.76 4.99 21.40
CA ASP A 38 -6.21 4.99 21.23
C ASP A 38 -6.73 3.61 20.76
N LEU A 39 -6.02 2.97 19.83
CA LEU A 39 -6.36 1.63 19.34
C LEU A 39 -6.19 0.56 20.42
N VAL A 40 -5.11 0.61 21.20
CA VAL A 40 -4.85 -0.33 22.31
C VAL A 40 -5.90 -0.19 23.41
N ALA A 41 -6.36 1.04 23.71
CA ALA A 41 -7.44 1.27 24.67
C ALA A 41 -8.77 0.60 24.25
N SER A 42 -8.93 0.28 22.97
CA SER A 42 -10.13 -0.34 22.37
C SER A 42 -9.90 -1.77 21.87
N ALA A 43 -8.85 -2.46 22.36
CA ALA A 43 -8.36 -3.71 21.78
C ALA A 43 -9.41 -4.85 21.72
N GLU A 44 -10.34 -4.91 22.68
CA GLU A 44 -11.36 -5.97 22.72
C GLU A 44 -12.40 -5.85 21.61
N VAL A 45 -12.70 -4.63 21.15
CA VAL A 45 -13.78 -4.37 20.18
C VAL A 45 -13.26 -4.15 18.76
N ILE A 46 -11.99 -3.75 18.60
CA ILE A 46 -11.44 -3.35 17.31
C ILE A 46 -11.44 -4.49 16.26
N GLY A 47 -11.17 -5.72 16.69
CA GLY A 47 -11.14 -6.89 15.81
C GLY A 47 -12.52 -7.20 15.21
N PRO A 48 -13.55 -7.44 16.04
CA PRO A 48 -14.92 -7.62 15.58
C PRO A 48 -15.44 -6.45 14.72
N THR A 49 -15.18 -5.21 15.11
CA THR A 49 -15.58 -4.02 14.34
C THR A 49 -14.91 -4.00 12.96
N LYS A 50 -13.59 -4.23 12.88
CA LYS A 50 -12.87 -4.31 11.60
C LYS A 50 -13.43 -5.41 10.69
N LYS A 51 -13.79 -6.56 11.25
CA LYS A 51 -14.40 -7.66 10.50
C LYS A 51 -15.75 -7.28 9.89
N LEU A 52 -16.58 -6.52 10.61
CA LEU A 52 -17.88 -6.05 10.10
C LEU A 52 -17.74 -4.95 9.04
N LEU A 53 -16.73 -4.10 9.18
CA LEU A 53 -16.44 -3.03 8.21
C LEU A 53 -15.71 -3.54 6.97
N SER A 54 -15.05 -4.70 7.06
CA SER A 54 -14.40 -5.29 5.92
C SER A 54 -15.47 -5.67 4.89
N PRO A 55 -15.44 -5.09 3.67
CA PRO A 55 -16.28 -5.59 2.60
C PRO A 55 -16.01 -7.09 2.45
N GLY A 56 -17.05 -7.92 2.39
CA GLY A 56 -16.93 -9.38 2.49
C GLY A 56 -15.83 -9.94 1.57
N GLU A 57 -14.85 -10.61 2.16
CA GLU A 57 -13.83 -11.41 1.46
C GLU A 57 -14.42 -12.78 1.06
N PRO A 58 -13.92 -13.53 0.04
CA PRO A 58 -12.63 -13.37 -0.66
C PRO A 58 -12.60 -13.70 -2.17
N VAL A 59 -13.72 -14.11 -2.81
CA VAL A 59 -13.69 -14.77 -4.15
C VAL A 59 -13.10 -13.88 -5.25
N THR A 60 -13.20 -12.56 -5.12
CA THR A 60 -12.61 -11.59 -6.06
C THR A 60 -11.18 -11.22 -5.71
N TYR A 61 -10.79 -11.24 -4.43
CA TYR A 61 -9.47 -10.80 -3.99
C TYR A 61 -8.43 -11.93 -4.13
N GLU A 62 -8.78 -13.15 -3.73
CA GLU A 62 -7.91 -14.33 -3.93
C GLU A 62 -7.56 -14.50 -5.42
N ARG A 63 -8.58 -14.45 -6.29
CA ARG A 63 -8.36 -14.51 -7.74
C ARG A 63 -7.58 -13.32 -8.29
N HIS A 64 -7.74 -12.13 -7.71
CA HIS A 64 -6.89 -11.00 -8.07
C HIS A 64 -5.42 -11.27 -7.72
N LEU A 65 -5.14 -11.80 -6.53
CA LEU A 65 -3.78 -12.16 -6.10
C LEU A 65 -3.18 -13.27 -6.99
N GLU A 66 -3.97 -14.27 -7.39
CA GLU A 66 -3.54 -15.30 -8.34
C GLU A 66 -3.14 -14.70 -9.69
N ASN A 67 -3.98 -13.84 -10.26
CA ASN A 67 -3.69 -13.14 -11.52
C ASN A 67 -2.44 -12.26 -11.42
N GLU A 68 -2.26 -11.57 -10.29
CA GLU A 68 -1.10 -10.72 -10.03
C GLU A 68 0.17 -11.57 -9.94
N LEU A 69 0.14 -12.69 -9.20
CA LEU A 69 1.26 -13.61 -9.09
C LEU A 69 1.69 -14.15 -10.46
N GLU A 70 0.74 -14.66 -11.26
CA GLU A 70 1.03 -15.20 -12.59
C GLU A 70 1.65 -14.12 -13.50
N SER A 71 1.06 -12.93 -13.52
CA SER A 71 1.51 -11.82 -14.36
C SER A 71 2.91 -11.32 -13.96
N ILE A 72 3.16 -11.14 -12.66
CA ILE A 72 4.46 -10.70 -12.15
C ILE A 72 5.52 -11.76 -12.43
N ALA A 73 5.23 -13.04 -12.16
CA ALA A 73 6.19 -14.13 -12.38
C ALA A 73 6.61 -14.25 -13.87
N ALA A 74 5.63 -14.16 -14.78
CA ALA A 74 5.89 -14.19 -16.22
C ALA A 74 6.75 -12.98 -16.66
N MET A 75 6.42 -11.77 -16.19
CA MET A 75 7.12 -10.56 -16.56
C MET A 75 8.53 -10.46 -15.95
N ALA A 76 8.70 -10.88 -14.69
CA ALA A 76 9.97 -10.87 -13.97
C ALA A 76 11.01 -11.78 -14.62
N SER A 77 10.58 -12.88 -15.25
CA SER A 77 11.46 -13.82 -15.93
C SER A 77 11.98 -13.29 -17.28
N SER A 78 11.43 -12.20 -17.81
CA SER A 78 11.87 -11.66 -19.10
C SER A 78 13.21 -10.91 -18.98
N ALA A 79 14.07 -11.10 -19.98
CA ALA A 79 15.38 -10.42 -20.03
C ALA A 79 15.25 -8.89 -19.99
N GLY A 80 14.22 -8.33 -20.63
CA GLY A 80 13.95 -6.89 -20.63
C GLY A 80 13.59 -6.36 -19.24
N THR A 81 12.82 -7.10 -18.45
CA THR A 81 12.52 -6.73 -17.05
C THR A 81 13.76 -6.84 -16.19
N GLN A 82 14.55 -7.92 -16.34
CA GLN A 82 15.81 -8.10 -15.59
C GLN A 82 16.80 -6.94 -15.82
N ALA A 83 16.96 -6.50 -17.07
CA ALA A 83 17.81 -5.35 -17.40
C ALA A 83 17.30 -4.04 -16.76
N LYS A 84 15.98 -3.81 -16.74
CA LYS A 84 15.38 -2.63 -16.08
C LYS A 84 15.59 -2.66 -14.57
N ILE A 85 15.47 -3.82 -13.93
CA ILE A 85 15.71 -4.00 -12.49
C ILE A 85 17.18 -3.71 -12.16
N ALA A 86 18.12 -4.27 -12.91
CA ALA A 86 19.56 -4.04 -12.71
C ALA A 86 19.88 -2.53 -12.81
N ARG A 87 19.37 -1.87 -13.84
CA ARG A 87 19.55 -0.42 -14.03
C ARG A 87 19.00 0.41 -12.87
N PHE A 88 17.80 0.06 -12.38
CA PHE A 88 17.20 0.73 -11.22
C PHE A 88 18.07 0.54 -9.97
N ALA A 89 18.58 -0.67 -9.73
CA ALA A 89 19.45 -0.97 -8.59
C ALA A 89 20.77 -0.19 -8.65
N GLU A 90 21.33 -0.02 -9.85
CA GLU A 90 22.54 0.78 -10.11
C GLU A 90 22.28 2.30 -10.04
N ARG A 91 21.02 2.73 -9.94
CA ARG A 91 20.57 4.14 -9.98
C ARG A 91 20.98 4.86 -11.26
N THR A 92 21.10 4.14 -12.36
CA THR A 92 21.43 4.71 -13.66
C THR A 92 20.15 5.25 -14.31
N PRO A 93 20.10 6.53 -14.75
CA PRO A 93 18.87 7.11 -15.34
C PRO A 93 18.44 6.37 -16.60
N ALA A 94 17.13 6.38 -16.88
CA ALA A 94 16.41 5.66 -17.96
C ALA A 94 16.77 6.09 -19.40
#